data_AF-A0A921RHC2-F1
#
_entry.id   AF-A0A921RHC2-F1
#
_cell.length_a   1.000
_cell.length_b   1.000
_cell.length_c   1.000
_cell.angle_alpha   90.00
_cell.angle_beta   90.00
_cell.angle_gamma   90.00
#
_symmetry.space_group_name_H-M   'P 1'
#
loop_
_entity.id
_entity.type
_entity.pdbx_description
1 polymer ?
#
loop_
_entity_poly.entity_id
_entity_poly.type
_entity_poly.pdbx_seq_one_letter_code
_entity_poly.pdbx_strand_id
1 'polypeptide(L)'
;MLMPSLSHHGRGLLFLFLVLVLAAAVASSRGDDDTYAVSACRSRPYLCGGVNISYPFYLASDDGESYCGYPGLAVTCDNNNNNNNRRPVLKLGGDSYTISGIDYANLTVSLADADAAGSSGCPVVDHNVTIPPAIRLSLILHSVDYLFFFAGCTFGPDAEPDPKPPKPPTIKPITCGDMDKPPADSMAFVLPRGEVPPGDWSTACRQVFEVPVLKSSVPSKDVAEDPVWRNDGYGEALRAGFLLGWDRSSGGRCGQCEQSSGKCGYSRAGEFAGCLCADGRVGDGGSCSKISADSSSALSWPGT
;
A
#
# COMPACT_ATOMS: atom_id res chain seq x y z
N MET A 1 -4.72 52.71 58.54
CA MET A 1 -5.59 52.95 57.38
C MET A 1 -6.27 51.64 57.04
N LEU A 2 -7.60 51.57 57.26
CA LEU A 2 -8.41 50.38 57.00
C LEU A 2 -8.53 50.13 55.50
N MET A 3 -8.35 48.89 55.08
CA MET A 3 -8.70 48.44 53.72
C MET A 3 -10.24 48.42 53.58
N PRO A 4 -10.82 48.97 52.51
CA PRO A 4 -12.26 48.92 52.32
C PRO A 4 -12.70 47.48 52.00
N SER A 5 -13.61 46.96 52.82
CA SER A 5 -14.30 45.69 52.59
C SER A 5 -15.15 45.82 51.33
N LEU A 6 -14.81 45.08 50.27
CA LEU A 6 -15.67 44.95 49.10
C LEU A 6 -17.02 44.36 49.53
N SER A 7 -18.10 45.10 49.26
CA SER A 7 -19.49 44.67 49.48
C SER A 7 -19.76 43.33 48.80
N HIS A 8 -20.67 42.53 49.36
CA HIS A 8 -21.09 41.21 48.86
C HIS A 8 -21.46 41.23 47.36
N HIS A 9 -21.94 42.38 46.88
CA HIS A 9 -22.26 42.64 45.48
C HIS A 9 -21.02 42.72 44.57
N GLY A 10 -19.92 43.31 45.07
CA GLY A 10 -18.65 43.43 44.33
C GLY A 10 -17.91 42.09 44.21
N ARG A 11 -18.06 41.20 45.19
CA ARG A 11 -17.50 39.83 45.13
C ARG A 11 -18.23 38.97 44.09
N GLY A 12 -19.55 39.14 43.96
CA GLY A 12 -20.36 38.46 42.93
C GLY A 12 -20.02 38.91 41.50
N LEU A 13 -19.88 40.23 41.30
CA LEU A 13 -19.46 40.80 40.01
C LEU A 13 -18.05 40.34 39.60
N LEU A 14 -17.11 40.26 40.55
CA LEU A 14 -15.76 39.80 40.27
C LEU A 14 -15.73 38.30 39.90
N PHE A 15 -16.56 37.49 40.55
CA PHE A 15 -16.73 36.07 40.21
C PHE A 15 -17.34 35.87 38.82
N LEU A 16 -18.36 36.67 38.47
CA LEU A 16 -19.01 36.61 37.16
C LEU A 16 -18.06 37.03 36.04
N PHE A 17 -17.23 38.04 36.29
CA PHE A 17 -16.17 38.48 35.36
C PHE A 17 -15.12 37.38 35.17
N LEU A 18 -14.71 36.70 36.24
CA LEU A 18 -13.74 35.59 36.18
C LEU A 18 -14.30 34.39 35.40
N VAL A 19 -15.59 34.07 35.57
CA VAL A 19 -16.29 33.03 34.81
C VAL A 19 -16.40 33.40 33.33
N LEU A 20 -16.68 34.67 33.01
CA LEU A 20 -16.71 35.16 31.62
C LEU A 20 -15.33 35.14 30.96
N VAL A 21 -14.26 35.49 31.69
CA VAL A 21 -12.88 35.41 31.19
C VAL A 21 -12.46 33.95 30.98
N LEU A 22 -12.83 33.04 31.89
CA LEU A 22 -12.60 31.60 31.73
C LEU A 22 -13.40 31.04 30.55
N ALA A 23 -14.67 31.40 30.40
CA ALA A 23 -15.50 30.99 29.26
C ALA A 23 -14.96 31.53 27.93
N ALA A 24 -14.46 32.78 27.92
CA ALA A 24 -13.78 33.35 26.77
C ALA A 24 -12.44 32.65 26.49
N ALA A 25 -11.67 32.28 27.50
CA ALA A 25 -10.44 31.50 27.34
C ALA A 25 -10.70 30.08 26.81
N VAL A 26 -11.78 29.42 27.24
CA VAL A 26 -12.20 28.10 26.74
C VAL A 26 -12.79 28.20 25.32
N ALA A 27 -13.43 29.33 24.98
CA ALA A 27 -13.87 29.62 23.61
C ALA A 27 -12.67 29.94 22.69
N SER A 28 -11.63 30.61 23.21
CA SER A 28 -10.37 30.88 22.52
C SER A 28 -9.46 29.65 22.42
N SER A 29 -9.66 28.61 23.23
CA SER A 29 -8.92 27.33 23.13
C SER A 29 -9.61 26.30 22.23
N ARG A 30 -10.65 26.69 21.49
CA ARG A 30 -11.32 25.85 20.47
C ARG A 30 -10.95 26.22 19.03
N GLY A 31 -9.77 26.80 18.87
CA GLY A 31 -9.07 26.81 17.60
C GLY A 31 -7.87 25.88 17.69
N ASP A 32 -8.11 24.57 17.75
CA ASP A 32 -7.13 23.67 17.14
C ASP A 32 -7.25 23.96 15.65
N ASP A 33 -6.38 24.87 15.20
CA ASP A 33 -6.04 25.00 13.81
C ASP A 33 -5.31 23.71 13.46
N ASP A 34 -6.07 22.64 13.21
CA ASP A 34 -5.68 21.56 12.31
C ASP A 34 -5.51 22.20 10.92
N THR A 35 -4.51 23.07 10.77
CA THR A 35 -4.03 23.53 9.48
C THR A 35 -3.40 22.31 8.83
N TYR A 36 -4.27 21.46 8.29
CA TYR A 36 -3.92 20.45 7.33
C TYR A 36 -3.06 21.13 6.28
N ALA A 37 -1.76 20.85 6.33
CA ALA A 37 -0.79 21.53 5.51
C ALA A 37 -1.05 21.11 4.07
N VAL A 38 -1.80 21.92 3.32
CA VAL A 38 -2.12 21.63 1.91
C VAL A 38 -0.85 21.51 1.06
N SER A 39 0.27 22.05 1.53
CA SER A 39 1.62 21.86 0.98
C SER A 39 2.18 20.44 1.12
N ALA A 40 1.62 19.57 1.96
CA ALA A 40 2.06 18.19 2.13
C ALA A 40 1.73 17.32 0.91
N CYS A 41 0.71 17.70 0.15
CA CYS A 41 0.24 16.93 -0.99
C CYS A 41 0.80 17.46 -2.29
N ARG A 42 1.65 16.66 -2.94
CA ARG A 42 2.20 17.03 -4.25
C ARG A 42 1.08 17.06 -5.29
N SER A 43 0.87 18.24 -5.87
CA SER A 43 -0.13 18.43 -6.93
C SER A 43 0.26 17.73 -8.22
N ARG A 44 1.57 17.63 -8.50
CA ARG A 44 2.14 17.00 -9.69
C ARG A 44 2.57 15.57 -9.43
N PRO A 45 2.43 14.68 -10.42
CA PRO A 45 3.00 13.34 -10.36
C PRO A 45 4.51 13.36 -10.11
N TYR A 46 5.02 12.33 -9.43
CA TYR A 46 6.42 12.17 -9.13
C TYR A 46 6.98 10.93 -9.82
N LEU A 47 8.07 11.10 -10.57
CA LEU A 47 8.73 9.99 -11.25
C LEU A 47 9.72 9.28 -10.31
N CYS A 48 9.46 8.01 -10.02
CA CYS A 48 10.33 7.14 -9.24
C CYS A 48 10.64 5.87 -10.03
N GLY A 49 11.91 5.62 -10.37
CA GLY A 49 12.31 4.41 -11.10
C GLY A 49 11.62 4.24 -12.46
N GLY A 50 11.25 5.34 -13.13
CA GLY A 50 10.46 5.32 -14.37
C GLY A 50 8.95 5.15 -14.16
N VAL A 51 8.48 4.93 -12.93
CA VAL A 51 7.05 4.84 -12.60
C VAL A 51 6.53 6.21 -12.14
N ASN A 52 5.41 6.64 -12.72
CA ASN A 52 4.77 7.90 -12.37
C ASN A 52 3.84 7.72 -11.17
N ILE A 53 4.24 8.23 -10.01
CA ILE A 53 3.47 8.15 -8.76
C ILE A 53 2.55 9.36 -8.65
N SER A 54 1.25 9.11 -8.59
CA SER A 54 0.21 10.12 -8.48
C SER A 54 -1.04 9.54 -7.84
N TYR A 55 -1.92 10.42 -7.36
CA TYR A 55 -3.18 10.05 -6.71
C TYR A 55 -3.92 8.94 -7.49
N PRO A 56 -4.39 7.86 -6.83
CA PRO A 56 -4.51 7.70 -5.37
C PRO A 56 -3.24 7.18 -4.67
N PHE A 57 -2.19 6.84 -5.41
CA PHE A 57 -0.87 6.54 -4.85
C PHE A 57 -0.16 7.84 -4.48
N TYR A 58 0.69 7.81 -3.46
CA TYR A 58 1.41 8.99 -3.01
C TYR A 58 2.76 8.59 -2.43
N LEU A 59 3.71 9.51 -2.41
CA LEU A 59 4.98 9.25 -1.75
C LEU A 59 4.79 9.20 -0.24
N ALA A 60 5.31 8.16 0.40
CA ALA A 60 5.43 8.13 1.84
C ALA A 60 6.22 9.37 2.30
N SER A 61 5.68 10.12 3.25
CA SER A 61 6.38 11.24 3.88
C SER A 61 7.22 10.75 5.05
N ASP A 62 8.39 11.35 5.24
CA ASP A 62 9.25 11.05 6.38
C ASP A 62 8.60 11.48 7.72
N ASP A 63 7.71 12.47 7.67
CA ASP A 63 7.06 13.05 8.86
C ASP A 63 5.80 12.30 9.30
N GLY A 64 5.19 11.45 8.45
CA GLY A 64 4.09 10.56 8.85
C GLY A 64 2.76 11.22 9.26
N GLU A 65 2.60 12.53 9.05
CA GLU A 65 1.48 13.31 9.60
C GLU A 65 0.26 13.46 8.67
N SER A 66 0.35 13.15 7.37
CA SER A 66 -0.80 13.26 6.46
C SER A 66 -0.63 12.46 5.18
N TYR A 67 -1.67 11.70 4.81
CA TYR A 67 -1.69 10.86 3.61
C TYR A 67 -2.54 11.51 2.52
N CYS A 68 -1.91 11.84 1.40
CA CYS A 68 -2.52 12.55 0.27
C CYS A 68 -3.03 11.60 -0.83
N GLY A 69 -3.67 10.52 -0.42
CA GLY A 69 -4.12 9.44 -1.27
C GLY A 69 -4.72 8.32 -0.42
N TYR A 70 -5.03 7.19 -1.04
CA TYR A 70 -5.76 6.14 -0.32
C TYR A 70 -4.89 5.47 0.75
N PRO A 71 -5.43 5.21 1.95
CA PRO A 71 -4.71 4.48 2.99
C PRO A 71 -4.13 3.18 2.45
N GLY A 72 -2.86 2.92 2.75
CA GLY A 72 -2.12 1.74 2.28
C GLY A 72 -1.52 1.85 0.87
N LEU A 73 -1.77 2.92 0.11
CA LEU A 73 -1.14 3.16 -1.21
C LEU A 73 0.08 4.10 -1.15
N ALA A 74 0.70 4.19 0.03
CA ALA A 74 1.94 4.94 0.22
C ALA A 74 3.10 4.22 -0.48
N VAL A 75 3.83 4.94 -1.31
CA VAL A 75 4.98 4.46 -2.08
C VAL A 75 6.25 5.06 -1.49
N THR A 76 7.18 4.21 -1.08
CA THR A 76 8.54 4.63 -0.74
C THR A 76 9.37 4.62 -2.01
N CYS A 77 10.13 5.69 -2.27
CA CYS A 77 11.06 5.72 -3.39
C CYS A 77 12.48 5.49 -2.87
N ASP A 78 12.91 4.23 -2.85
CA ASP A 78 14.18 3.85 -2.25
C ASP A 78 15.35 4.41 -3.07
N ASN A 79 16.25 5.12 -2.39
CA ASN A 79 17.41 5.80 -2.95
C ASN A 79 18.67 5.00 -2.61
N ASN A 80 18.92 3.91 -3.32
CA ASN A 80 20.13 3.13 -3.11
C ASN A 80 21.36 3.85 -3.72
N ASN A 81 21.87 4.92 -3.07
CA ASN A 81 23.11 5.71 -3.30
C ASN A 81 23.52 6.09 -4.75
N ASN A 82 22.77 5.71 -5.77
CA ASN A 82 22.96 6.00 -7.18
C ASN A 82 21.61 6.49 -7.71
N ASN A 83 21.54 7.78 -8.04
CA ASN A 83 20.29 8.48 -8.39
C ASN A 83 19.54 7.88 -9.60
N ASN A 84 20.17 6.97 -10.36
CA ASN A 84 19.60 6.35 -11.56
C ASN A 84 18.93 4.98 -11.31
N ASN A 85 18.96 4.43 -10.09
CA ASN A 85 18.34 3.14 -9.75
C ASN A 85 17.36 3.27 -8.56
N ARG A 86 16.49 4.29 -8.62
CA ARG A 86 15.43 4.45 -7.63
C ARG A 86 14.39 3.35 -7.79
N ARG A 87 13.97 2.73 -6.69
CA ARG A 87 12.96 1.66 -6.71
C ARG A 87 11.68 2.12 -6.00
N PRO A 88 10.54 2.19 -6.71
CA PRO A 88 9.26 2.44 -6.06
C PRO A 88 8.80 1.17 -5.33
N VAL A 89 8.56 1.29 -4.03
CA VAL A 89 8.20 0.18 -3.14
C VAL A 89 6.86 0.46 -2.48
N LEU A 90 5.95 -0.50 -2.57
CA LEU A 90 4.67 -0.55 -1.86
C LEU A 90 4.74 -1.61 -0.78
N LYS A 91 4.21 -1.33 0.41
CA LYS A 91 4.08 -2.33 1.47
C LYS A 91 2.70 -2.96 1.48
N LEU A 92 2.63 -4.29 1.50
CA LEU A 92 1.41 -5.04 1.73
C LEU A 92 1.62 -5.90 2.98
N GLY A 93 0.92 -5.55 4.07
CA GLY A 93 1.16 -6.21 5.36
C GLY A 93 2.56 -5.93 5.88
N GLY A 94 3.34 -6.99 6.13
CA GLY A 94 4.73 -6.91 6.58
C GLY A 94 5.75 -6.78 5.46
N ASP A 95 5.35 -7.05 4.23
CA ASP A 95 6.27 -7.34 3.13
C ASP A 95 6.34 -6.20 2.12
N SER A 96 7.46 -6.15 1.39
CA SER A 96 7.79 -5.06 0.46
C SER A 96 7.70 -5.54 -0.98
N TYR A 97 7.01 -4.78 -1.81
CA TYR A 97 6.80 -5.10 -3.22
C TYR A 97 7.28 -3.96 -4.10
N THR A 98 8.11 -4.28 -5.09
CA THR A 98 8.55 -3.32 -6.10
C THR A 98 7.43 -3.07 -7.10
N ILE A 99 7.11 -1.80 -7.34
CA ILE A 99 6.15 -1.40 -8.38
C ILE A 99 6.88 -1.37 -9.73
N SER A 100 6.41 -2.15 -10.70
CA SER A 100 6.92 -2.08 -12.08
C SER A 100 6.11 -1.13 -12.96
N GLY A 101 4.85 -0.86 -12.61
CA GLY A 101 4.00 0.07 -13.33
C GLY A 101 2.66 0.32 -12.64
N ILE A 102 2.05 1.47 -12.96
CA ILE A 102 0.72 1.87 -12.51
C ILE A 102 -0.07 2.33 -13.73
N ASP A 103 -1.19 1.67 -14.01
CA ASP A 103 -2.13 2.04 -15.07
C ASP A 103 -3.36 2.71 -14.46
N TYR A 104 -3.36 4.04 -14.47
CA TYR A 104 -4.44 4.85 -13.92
C TYR A 104 -5.73 4.79 -14.74
N ALA A 105 -5.66 4.39 -16.02
CA ALA A 105 -6.83 4.26 -16.88
C ALA A 105 -7.59 2.96 -16.56
N ASN A 106 -6.84 1.86 -16.41
CA ASN A 106 -7.39 0.54 -16.09
C ASN A 106 -7.50 0.26 -14.58
N LEU A 107 -6.98 1.17 -13.75
CA LEU A 107 -6.97 1.06 -12.28
C LEU A 107 -6.19 -0.16 -11.78
N THR A 108 -5.01 -0.41 -12.37
CA THR A 108 -4.18 -1.58 -12.04
C THR A 108 -2.74 -1.22 -11.70
N VAL A 109 -2.18 -1.92 -10.72
CA VAL A 109 -0.79 -1.79 -10.29
C VAL A 109 -0.07 -3.13 -10.41
N SER A 110 1.09 -3.12 -11.06
CA SER A 110 1.95 -4.29 -11.22
C SER A 110 2.99 -4.31 -10.11
N LEU A 111 3.02 -5.40 -9.36
CA LEU A 111 3.88 -5.59 -8.19
C LEU A 111 4.71 -6.85 -8.37
N ALA A 112 5.99 -6.78 -8.04
CA ALA A 112 6.85 -7.94 -7.85
C ALA A 112 7.37 -7.92 -6.41
N ASP A 113 7.55 -9.09 -5.82
CA ASP A 113 8.25 -9.21 -4.54
C ASP A 113 9.59 -8.47 -4.60
N ALA A 114 9.93 -7.68 -3.58
CA ALA A 114 11.19 -6.91 -3.59
C ALA A 114 12.43 -7.81 -3.65
N ASP A 115 12.38 -8.99 -3.03
CA ASP A 115 13.49 -9.95 -3.03
C ASP A 115 13.62 -10.59 -4.41
N ALA A 116 12.50 -10.91 -5.05
CA ALA A 116 12.51 -11.41 -6.43
C ALA A 116 12.99 -10.34 -7.42
N ALA A 117 12.45 -9.11 -7.34
CA ALA A 117 12.78 -8.00 -8.23
C ALA A 117 14.24 -7.55 -8.12
N GLY A 118 14.83 -7.69 -6.93
CA GLY A 118 16.22 -7.35 -6.67
C GLY A 118 17.23 -8.45 -7.03
N SER A 119 16.78 -9.69 -7.21
CA SER A 119 17.64 -10.85 -7.44
C SER A 119 18.19 -10.92 -8.87
N SER A 120 19.46 -11.34 -9.00
CA SER A 120 20.06 -11.77 -10.27
C SER A 120 20.28 -13.29 -10.19
N GLY A 121 19.33 -14.05 -10.73
CA GLY A 121 19.28 -15.51 -10.61
C GLY A 121 18.07 -15.93 -9.78
N CYS A 122 18.11 -17.17 -9.28
CA CYS A 122 16.95 -17.85 -8.73
C CYS A 122 16.45 -17.28 -7.41
N PRO A 123 15.30 -16.59 -7.41
CA PRO A 123 14.76 -16.03 -6.19
C PRO A 123 14.23 -17.13 -5.28
N VAL A 124 14.33 -16.88 -3.97
CA VAL A 124 13.73 -17.71 -2.93
C VAL A 124 12.50 -16.98 -2.41
N VAL A 125 11.37 -17.67 -2.35
CA VAL A 125 10.14 -17.18 -1.75
C VAL A 125 10.06 -17.69 -0.33
N ASP A 126 9.81 -16.80 0.62
CA ASP A 126 9.73 -17.11 2.05
C ASP A 126 8.44 -16.63 2.73
N HIS A 127 7.50 -16.07 1.97
CA HIS A 127 6.20 -15.62 2.46
C HIS A 127 5.10 -15.69 1.39
N ASN A 128 3.85 -15.61 1.84
CA ASN A 128 2.67 -15.48 0.98
C ASN A 128 2.33 -14.02 0.77
N VAL A 129 1.75 -13.69 -0.38
CA VAL A 129 1.23 -12.33 -0.62
C VAL A 129 -0.06 -12.11 0.20
N THR A 130 0.01 -11.22 1.17
CA THR A 130 -1.13 -10.87 2.03
C THR A 130 -1.57 -9.43 1.77
N ILE A 131 -2.77 -9.25 1.20
CA ILE A 131 -3.36 -7.93 0.98
C ILE A 131 -4.22 -7.58 2.20
N PRO A 132 -3.85 -6.56 3.02
CA PRO A 132 -4.65 -6.19 4.17
C PRO A 132 -6.04 -5.70 3.73
N PRO A 133 -7.14 -6.15 4.37
CA PRO A 133 -8.51 -5.78 3.96
C PRO A 133 -8.81 -4.28 4.01
N ALA A 134 -8.04 -3.52 4.79
CA ALA A 134 -8.14 -2.07 4.87
C ALA A 134 -7.67 -1.36 3.60
N ILE A 135 -6.80 -2.00 2.81
CA ILE A 135 -6.31 -1.48 1.54
C ILE A 135 -7.27 -1.97 0.46
N ARG A 136 -7.82 -1.05 -0.34
CA ARG A 136 -8.76 -1.36 -1.43
C ARG A 136 -8.04 -1.89 -2.67
N LEU A 137 -7.29 -2.97 -2.50
CA LEU A 137 -6.60 -3.69 -3.56
C LEU A 137 -7.19 -5.10 -3.69
N SER A 138 -7.28 -5.59 -4.92
CA SER A 138 -7.80 -6.93 -5.22
C SER A 138 -7.01 -7.58 -6.33
N LEU A 139 -6.85 -8.90 -6.26
CA LEU A 139 -6.22 -9.67 -7.34
C LEU A 139 -7.14 -9.72 -8.57
N ILE A 140 -6.60 -9.43 -9.74
CA ILE A 140 -7.35 -9.54 -11.01
C ILE A 140 -7.31 -11.00 -11.47
N LEU A 141 -8.26 -11.80 -10.97
CA LEU A 141 -8.26 -13.27 -11.08
C LEU A 141 -8.09 -13.82 -12.50
N HIS A 142 -8.48 -13.08 -13.54
CA HIS A 142 -8.30 -13.50 -14.94
C HIS A 142 -6.88 -13.28 -15.49
N SER A 143 -6.10 -12.41 -14.84
CA SER A 143 -4.74 -12.01 -15.23
C SER A 143 -3.65 -12.66 -14.36
N VAL A 144 -4.01 -13.24 -13.21
CA VAL A 144 -3.08 -13.94 -12.33
C VAL A 144 -3.26 -15.46 -12.38
N ASP A 145 -2.13 -16.14 -12.27
CA ASP A 145 -2.04 -17.56 -11.90
C ASP A 145 -1.14 -17.66 -10.65
N TYR A 146 -0.87 -18.87 -10.17
CA TYR A 146 -0.15 -19.07 -8.91
C TYR A 146 0.93 -20.12 -9.02
N LEU A 147 2.04 -19.83 -8.35
CA LEU A 147 3.15 -20.75 -8.16
C LEU A 147 3.16 -21.22 -6.71
N PHE A 148 3.35 -22.52 -6.54
CA PHE A 148 3.59 -23.13 -5.25
C PHE A 148 5.08 -23.37 -5.07
N PHE A 149 5.63 -22.84 -3.98
CA PHE A 149 7.00 -23.02 -3.55
C PHE A 149 7.03 -24.02 -2.40
N PHE A 150 7.76 -25.10 -2.59
CA PHE A 150 7.96 -26.13 -1.58
C PHE A 150 9.42 -26.10 -1.18
N ALA A 151 9.71 -25.69 0.05
CA ALA A 151 11.07 -25.55 0.55
C ALA A 151 11.34 -26.56 1.68
N GLY A 152 12.53 -27.17 1.65
CA GLY A 152 12.94 -28.08 2.71
C GLY A 152 12.24 -29.43 2.66
N CYS A 153 12.00 -29.98 1.47
CA CYS A 153 11.25 -31.22 1.30
C CYS A 153 12.12 -32.46 1.44
N THR A 154 11.57 -33.48 2.09
CA THR A 154 12.22 -34.77 2.32
C THR A 154 11.24 -35.90 2.04
N PHE A 155 11.67 -36.94 1.33
CA PHE A 155 10.82 -38.04 0.89
C PHE A 155 11.50 -39.38 1.13
N GLY A 156 10.70 -40.44 1.29
CA GLY A 156 11.21 -41.80 1.44
C GLY A 156 11.14 -42.35 2.88
N PRO A 157 11.57 -43.59 3.09
CA PRO A 157 11.46 -44.28 4.38
C PRO A 157 12.42 -43.74 5.45
N ASP A 158 13.51 -43.09 5.05
CA ASP A 158 14.64 -42.71 5.93
C ASP A 158 14.51 -41.32 6.55
N ALA A 159 13.30 -40.76 6.54
CA ALA A 159 13.13 -39.36 6.79
C ALA A 159 12.42 -39.16 8.13
N GLU A 160 13.18 -39.09 9.22
CA GLU A 160 12.64 -38.89 10.58
C GLU A 160 11.76 -37.60 10.66
N PRO A 161 10.69 -37.58 11.50
CA PRO A 161 10.33 -38.56 12.53
C PRO A 161 9.22 -39.57 12.16
N ASP A 162 8.75 -39.62 10.91
CA ASP A 162 7.65 -40.50 10.45
C ASP A 162 7.98 -41.07 9.06
N PRO A 163 7.35 -42.17 8.57
CA PRO A 163 7.49 -42.56 7.17
C PRO A 163 7.00 -41.42 6.28
N LYS A 164 7.92 -40.67 5.67
CA LYS A 164 7.57 -39.54 4.82
C LYS A 164 6.83 -40.03 3.58
N PRO A 165 5.92 -39.20 3.03
CA PRO A 165 5.21 -39.57 1.82
C PRO A 165 6.19 -39.92 0.69
N PRO A 166 5.81 -40.84 -0.21
CA PRO A 166 6.61 -41.12 -1.38
C PRO A 166 6.73 -39.85 -2.24
N LYS A 167 7.92 -39.60 -2.78
CA LYS A 167 8.12 -38.50 -3.72
C LYS A 167 7.27 -38.73 -4.96
N PRO A 168 6.45 -37.74 -5.41
CA PRO A 168 5.78 -37.85 -6.69
C PRO A 168 6.81 -37.95 -7.83
N PRO A 169 6.68 -38.92 -8.75
CA PRO A 169 7.74 -39.26 -9.72
C PRO A 169 7.99 -38.19 -10.79
N THR A 170 6.98 -37.37 -11.08
CA THR A 170 7.00 -36.34 -12.14
C THR A 170 7.69 -35.04 -11.70
N ILE A 171 7.85 -34.80 -10.39
CA ILE A 171 8.41 -33.54 -9.91
C ILE A 171 9.95 -33.58 -9.83
N LYS A 172 10.59 -32.57 -10.42
CA LYS A 172 12.05 -32.39 -10.36
C LYS A 172 12.40 -31.15 -9.53
N PRO A 173 13.48 -31.21 -8.73
CA PRO A 173 13.85 -30.08 -7.89
C PRO A 173 14.37 -28.90 -8.72
N ILE A 174 14.32 -27.71 -8.12
CA ILE A 174 15.00 -26.49 -8.60
C ILE A 174 16.49 -26.80 -8.78
N THR A 175 17.10 -26.27 -9.84
CA THR A 175 18.48 -26.59 -10.22
C THR A 175 19.45 -25.41 -10.09
N CYS A 176 18.99 -24.32 -9.49
CA CYS A 176 19.71 -23.05 -9.42
C CYS A 176 19.63 -22.40 -8.04
N GLY A 177 20.49 -21.41 -7.82
CA GLY A 177 20.70 -20.75 -6.53
C GLY A 177 21.85 -21.39 -5.75
N ASP A 178 22.62 -20.55 -5.06
CA ASP A 178 23.57 -20.99 -4.03
C ASP A 178 22.76 -21.42 -2.81
N MET A 179 22.16 -22.60 -2.92
CA MET A 179 21.72 -23.37 -1.77
C MET A 179 23.00 -23.76 -1.04
N ASP A 180 23.55 -22.84 -0.24
CA ASP A 180 24.73 -23.03 0.60
C ASP A 180 24.46 -24.20 1.55
N LYS A 181 24.78 -25.41 1.07
CA LYS A 181 24.56 -26.70 1.73
C LYS A 181 23.20 -26.79 2.44
N PRO A 182 22.09 -26.96 1.70
CA PRO A 182 20.94 -27.64 2.29
C PRO A 182 21.45 -28.99 2.84
N PRO A 183 20.83 -29.53 3.90
CA PRO A 183 21.05 -30.94 4.25
C PRO A 183 21.02 -31.74 2.95
N ALA A 184 21.95 -32.68 2.76
CA ALA A 184 22.17 -33.36 1.48
C ALA A 184 20.88 -33.96 0.86
N ASP A 185 19.82 -34.11 1.66
CA ASP A 185 18.55 -34.72 1.33
C ASP A 185 17.36 -33.74 1.22
N SER A 186 17.57 -32.43 1.38
CA SER A 186 16.52 -31.40 1.41
C SER A 186 16.29 -30.79 0.02
N MET A 187 15.21 -31.18 -0.64
CA MET A 187 14.83 -30.70 -1.98
C MET A 187 13.94 -29.46 -1.94
N ALA A 188 13.96 -28.66 -3.00
CA ALA A 188 13.01 -27.55 -3.20
C ALA A 188 12.35 -27.66 -4.58
N PHE A 189 11.08 -27.26 -4.69
CA PHE A 189 10.27 -27.35 -5.90
C PHE A 189 9.49 -26.06 -6.13
N VAL A 190 9.29 -25.71 -7.40
CA VAL A 190 8.35 -24.67 -7.83
C VAL A 190 7.42 -25.25 -8.88
N LEU A 191 6.12 -25.21 -8.62
CA LEU A 191 5.12 -25.80 -9.50
C LEU A 191 3.99 -24.80 -9.75
N PRO A 192 3.52 -24.64 -11.00
CA PRO A 192 2.24 -23.97 -11.26
C PRO A 192 1.11 -24.70 -10.54
N ARG A 193 0.08 -23.98 -10.08
CA ARG A 193 -1.07 -24.56 -9.36
C ARG A 193 -1.68 -25.77 -10.07
N GLY A 194 -1.84 -25.69 -11.39
CA GLY A 194 -2.42 -26.76 -12.20
C GLY A 194 -1.58 -28.04 -12.29
N GLU A 195 -0.30 -27.98 -11.92
CA GLU A 195 0.64 -29.10 -11.99
C GLU A 195 0.99 -29.68 -10.61
N VAL A 196 0.46 -29.12 -9.51
CA VAL A 196 0.72 -29.63 -8.15
C VAL A 196 0.09 -31.02 -7.98
N PRO A 197 0.88 -32.09 -7.77
CA PRO A 197 0.34 -33.42 -7.52
C PRO A 197 -0.48 -33.47 -6.23
N PRO A 198 -1.53 -34.30 -6.16
CA PRO A 198 -2.26 -34.53 -4.93
C PRO A 198 -1.33 -35.16 -3.88
N GLY A 199 -1.37 -34.62 -2.67
CA GLY A 199 -0.54 -35.09 -1.57
C GLY A 199 -0.53 -34.11 -0.41
N ASP A 200 -0.07 -34.59 0.75
CA ASP A 200 0.13 -33.74 1.91
C ASP A 200 1.54 -33.14 1.89
N TRP A 201 1.70 -32.06 1.14
CA TRP A 201 2.97 -31.36 1.02
C TRP A 201 3.44 -30.71 2.32
N SER A 202 2.51 -30.41 3.23
CA SER A 202 2.81 -29.78 4.51
C SER A 202 3.56 -30.70 5.48
N THR A 203 3.40 -32.02 5.32
CA THR A 203 4.17 -33.02 6.08
C THR A 203 5.48 -33.41 5.40
N ALA A 204 5.56 -33.26 4.07
CA ALA A 204 6.78 -33.53 3.31
C ALA A 204 7.81 -32.40 3.36
N CYS A 205 7.35 -31.16 3.46
CA CYS A 205 8.14 -29.95 3.29
C CYS A 205 8.04 -29.03 4.49
N ARG A 206 9.17 -28.41 4.87
CA ARG A 206 9.24 -27.47 6.01
C ARG A 206 8.36 -26.24 5.79
N GLN A 207 8.33 -25.75 4.56
CA GLN A 207 7.60 -24.53 4.18
C GLN A 207 6.92 -24.74 2.82
N VAL A 208 5.69 -24.25 2.73
CA VAL A 208 4.89 -24.23 1.50
C VAL A 208 4.32 -22.82 1.35
N PHE A 209 4.67 -22.16 0.25
CA PHE A 209 4.17 -20.83 -0.08
C PHE A 209 3.38 -20.84 -1.37
N GLU A 210 2.37 -20.00 -1.44
CA GLU A 210 1.55 -19.79 -2.62
C GLU A 210 1.65 -18.31 -3.00
N VAL A 211 2.18 -18.03 -4.18
CA VAL A 211 2.39 -16.66 -4.65
C VAL A 211 1.71 -16.41 -6.00
N PRO A 212 1.03 -15.27 -6.16
CA PRO A 212 0.45 -14.88 -7.43
C PRO A 212 1.55 -14.44 -8.41
N VAL A 213 1.36 -14.79 -9.67
CA VAL A 213 2.19 -14.33 -10.81
C VAL A 213 1.28 -13.97 -11.98
N LEU A 214 1.78 -13.20 -12.94
CA LEU A 214 1.07 -12.97 -14.19
C LEU A 214 0.85 -14.30 -14.92
N LYS A 215 -0.39 -14.55 -15.32
CA LYS A 215 -0.77 -15.77 -16.05
C LYS A 215 0.01 -15.95 -17.35
N SER A 216 0.37 -14.86 -18.01
CA SER A 216 1.19 -14.87 -19.24
C SER A 216 2.64 -15.31 -19.00
N SER A 217 3.11 -15.28 -17.76
CA SER A 217 4.48 -15.66 -17.39
C SER A 217 4.58 -17.14 -17.00
N VAL A 218 3.46 -17.87 -16.95
CA VAL A 218 3.43 -19.31 -16.66
C VAL A 218 3.34 -20.07 -17.98
N PRO A 219 4.27 -21.00 -18.28
CA PRO A 219 4.22 -21.77 -19.52
C PRO A 219 3.03 -22.75 -19.53
N SER A 220 2.61 -23.14 -20.74
CA SER A 220 1.29 -23.76 -20.92
C SER A 220 1.18 -25.22 -20.48
N LYS A 221 2.28 -26.01 -20.50
CA LYS A 221 2.36 -27.43 -20.05
C LYS A 221 3.79 -27.88 -19.76
N ASP A 222 3.92 -28.95 -18.98
CA ASP A 222 5.14 -29.71 -18.68
C ASP A 222 6.22 -28.88 -17.96
N VAL A 223 5.77 -27.86 -17.22
CA VAL A 223 6.63 -26.87 -16.54
C VAL A 223 7.46 -27.54 -15.44
N ALA A 224 6.87 -28.52 -14.74
CA ALA A 224 7.53 -29.27 -13.68
C ALA A 224 8.78 -30.06 -14.14
N GLU A 225 8.85 -30.43 -15.42
CA GLU A 225 9.98 -31.17 -16.00
C GLU A 225 10.96 -30.26 -16.76
N ASP A 226 10.50 -29.10 -17.22
CA ASP A 226 11.28 -28.13 -18.00
C ASP A 226 12.55 -27.70 -17.25
N PRO A 227 13.75 -27.99 -17.79
CA PRO A 227 15.01 -27.57 -17.19
C PRO A 227 15.21 -26.04 -17.19
N VAL A 228 14.62 -25.31 -18.14
CA VAL A 228 14.70 -23.84 -18.18
C VAL A 228 13.88 -23.25 -17.05
N TRP A 229 12.66 -23.73 -16.85
CA TRP A 229 11.80 -23.30 -15.75
C TRP A 229 12.51 -23.42 -14.39
N ARG A 230 13.12 -24.58 -14.14
CA ARG A 230 13.81 -24.91 -12.87
C ARG A 230 15.17 -24.21 -12.71
N ASN A 231 15.66 -23.56 -13.76
CA ASN A 231 16.89 -22.81 -13.80
C ASN A 231 16.60 -21.32 -14.10
N ASP A 232 15.87 -20.67 -13.17
CA ASP A 232 15.48 -19.26 -13.18
C ASP A 232 14.30 -18.86 -14.08
N GLY A 233 13.71 -19.78 -14.85
CA GLY A 233 12.47 -19.46 -15.60
C GLY A 233 11.30 -19.11 -14.68
N TYR A 234 11.17 -19.78 -13.52
CA TYR A 234 10.21 -19.35 -12.49
C TYR A 234 10.57 -18.00 -11.87
N GLY A 235 11.87 -17.67 -11.81
CA GLY A 235 12.36 -16.39 -11.32
C GLY A 235 11.98 -15.25 -12.25
N GLU A 236 11.98 -15.48 -13.57
CA GLU A 236 11.41 -14.54 -14.54
C GLU A 236 9.92 -14.27 -14.27
N ALA A 237 9.14 -15.32 -13.96
CA ALA A 237 7.73 -15.15 -13.62
C ALA A 237 7.53 -14.34 -12.33
N LEU A 238 8.35 -14.56 -11.30
CA LEU A 238 8.31 -13.78 -10.06
C LEU A 238 8.75 -12.31 -10.27
N ARG A 239 9.78 -12.09 -11.10
CA ARG A 239 10.25 -10.74 -11.48
C ARG A 239 9.22 -9.99 -12.31
N ALA A 240 8.48 -10.68 -13.17
CA ALA A 240 7.33 -10.12 -13.88
C ALA A 240 6.19 -9.73 -12.92
N GLY A 241 6.09 -10.41 -11.77
CA GLY A 241 5.20 -10.07 -10.68
C GLY A 241 3.75 -10.48 -10.92
N PHE A 242 2.83 -9.74 -10.32
CA PHE A 242 1.39 -9.94 -10.38
C PHE A 242 0.65 -8.61 -10.46
N LEU A 243 -0.64 -8.66 -10.82
CA LEU A 243 -1.47 -7.49 -11.06
C LEU A 243 -2.55 -7.37 -9.97
N LEU A 244 -2.61 -6.21 -9.32
CA LEU A 244 -3.70 -5.82 -8.44
C LEU A 244 -4.55 -4.71 -9.06
N GLY A 245 -5.86 -4.80 -8.93
CA GLY A 245 -6.78 -3.70 -9.19
C GLY A 245 -7.02 -2.88 -7.93
N TRP A 246 -7.19 -1.57 -8.07
CA TRP A 246 -7.72 -0.73 -6.98
C TRP A 246 -9.08 -0.15 -7.34
N ASP A 247 -9.92 0.02 -6.34
CA ASP A 247 -11.22 0.65 -6.52
C ASP A 247 -11.13 2.15 -6.27
N ARG A 248 -11.79 2.94 -7.13
CA ARG A 248 -12.05 4.35 -6.82
C ARG A 248 -12.96 4.45 -5.60
N SER A 249 -12.77 5.48 -4.79
CA SER A 249 -13.65 5.76 -3.66
C SER A 249 -15.00 6.24 -4.17
N SER A 250 -15.94 5.32 -4.39
CA SER A 250 -17.25 5.64 -4.96
C SER A 250 -18.28 6.17 -3.94
N GLY A 251 -17.94 6.25 -2.65
CA GLY A 251 -18.89 6.62 -1.59
C GLY A 251 -18.30 7.46 -0.46
N GLY A 252 -19.17 8.01 0.38
CA GLY A 252 -18.80 8.85 1.51
C GLY A 252 -18.17 10.19 1.10
N ARG A 253 -17.49 10.83 2.06
CA ARG A 253 -16.87 12.15 1.89
C ARG A 253 -15.76 12.16 0.83
N CYS A 254 -15.01 11.06 0.71
CA CYS A 254 -13.98 10.96 -0.31
C CYS A 254 -14.57 10.86 -1.73
N GLY A 255 -15.63 10.08 -1.94
CA GLY A 255 -16.29 10.05 -3.25
C GLY A 255 -16.85 11.40 -3.68
N GLN A 256 -17.40 12.18 -2.74
CA GLN A 256 -17.84 13.56 -2.99
C GLN A 256 -16.66 14.46 -3.37
N CYS A 257 -15.53 14.33 -2.68
CA CYS A 257 -14.31 15.05 -3.00
C CYS A 257 -13.82 14.76 -4.42
N GLU A 258 -13.74 13.49 -4.80
CA GLU A 258 -13.28 13.09 -6.13
C GLU A 258 -14.22 13.55 -7.25
N GLN A 259 -15.54 13.55 -7.01
CA GLN A 259 -16.54 14.09 -7.93
C GLN A 259 -16.34 15.60 -8.17
N SER A 260 -15.85 16.31 -7.16
CA SER A 260 -15.48 17.73 -7.27
C SER A 260 -14.08 17.97 -7.86
N SER A 261 -13.42 16.92 -8.38
CA SER A 261 -12.02 16.94 -8.86
C SER A 261 -10.98 17.22 -7.77
N GLY A 262 -11.36 17.03 -6.51
CA GLY A 262 -10.44 17.05 -5.38
C GLY A 262 -9.75 15.71 -5.17
N LYS A 263 -8.75 15.70 -4.29
CA LYS A 263 -8.04 14.50 -3.84
C LYS A 263 -8.34 14.26 -2.36
N CYS A 264 -8.53 13.03 -1.95
CA CYS A 264 -8.81 12.75 -0.55
C CYS A 264 -7.54 12.76 0.30
N GLY A 265 -7.60 13.45 1.44
CA GLY A 265 -6.60 13.40 2.49
C GLY A 265 -7.07 12.50 3.63
N TYR A 266 -6.16 11.71 4.20
CA TYR A 266 -6.43 10.82 5.32
C TYR A 266 -5.44 11.03 6.48
N SER A 267 -5.91 10.80 7.70
CA SER A 267 -5.10 10.79 8.91
C SER A 267 -4.23 9.52 9.00
N ARG A 268 -3.32 9.47 9.97
CA ARG A 268 -2.50 8.27 10.23
C ARG A 268 -3.35 7.02 10.50
N ALA A 269 -4.52 7.19 11.12
CA ALA A 269 -5.47 6.12 11.40
C ALA A 269 -6.29 5.67 10.18
N GLY A 270 -6.10 6.29 9.01
CA GLY A 270 -6.86 6.00 7.79
C GLY A 270 -8.25 6.65 7.76
N GLU A 271 -8.49 7.66 8.59
CA GLU A 271 -9.75 8.39 8.64
C GLU A 271 -9.73 9.56 7.65
N PHE A 272 -10.86 9.85 7.02
CA PHE A 272 -10.97 10.96 6.07
C PHE A 272 -10.72 12.30 6.79
N ALA A 273 -9.62 12.96 6.44
CA ALA A 273 -9.21 14.23 7.04
C ALA A 273 -9.73 15.44 6.25
N GLY A 274 -9.81 15.34 4.92
CA GLY A 274 -10.28 16.47 4.12
C GLY A 274 -10.24 16.24 2.61
N CYS A 275 -10.81 17.20 1.89
CA CYS A 275 -10.76 17.24 0.43
C CYS A 275 -9.73 18.25 -0.04
N LEU A 276 -8.66 17.79 -0.68
CA LEU A 276 -7.60 18.61 -1.26
C LEU A 276 -8.02 19.16 -2.62
N CYS A 277 -8.11 20.48 -2.71
CA CYS A 277 -8.51 21.15 -3.94
C CYS A 277 -7.30 21.65 -4.73
N ALA A 278 -7.49 21.81 -6.05
CA ALA A 278 -6.42 22.25 -6.95
C ALA A 278 -5.91 23.68 -6.66
N ASP A 279 -6.73 24.49 -5.98
CA ASP A 279 -6.40 25.84 -5.51
C ASP A 279 -5.54 25.85 -4.23
N GLY A 280 -5.20 24.68 -3.70
CA GLY A 280 -4.41 24.55 -2.48
C GLY A 280 -5.21 24.81 -1.22
N ARG A 281 -6.54 24.72 -1.24
CA ARG A 281 -7.39 24.78 -0.05
C ARG A 281 -7.97 23.41 0.30
N VAL A 282 -8.41 23.28 1.54
CA VAL A 282 -9.24 22.13 1.98
C VAL A 282 -10.70 22.49 1.73
N GLY A 283 -11.39 21.65 0.97
CA GLY A 283 -12.80 21.81 0.65
C GLY A 283 -13.69 21.64 1.88
N ASP A 284 -14.63 22.57 2.07
CA ASP A 284 -15.64 22.49 3.12
C ASP A 284 -16.62 21.34 2.84
N GLY A 285 -17.09 20.66 3.88
CA GLY A 285 -17.98 19.50 3.75
C GLY A 285 -17.42 18.30 2.99
N GLY A 286 -16.13 18.31 2.59
CA GLY A 286 -15.51 17.25 1.80
C GLY A 286 -15.66 17.42 0.28
N SER A 287 -15.93 18.63 -0.22
CA SER A 287 -16.01 18.92 -1.66
C SER A 287 -15.28 20.22 -2.00
N CYS A 288 -14.66 20.27 -3.18
CA CYS A 288 -14.09 21.48 -3.75
C CYS A 288 -15.19 22.33 -4.36
N SER A 289 -15.48 23.48 -3.74
CA SER A 289 -16.35 24.47 -4.37
C SER A 289 -15.69 24.94 -5.67
N LYS A 290 -16.43 24.88 -6.78
CA LYS A 290 -16.07 25.71 -7.93
C LYS A 290 -16.19 27.15 -7.43
N ILE A 291 -15.13 27.94 -7.53
CA ILE A 291 -15.25 29.39 -7.35
C ILE A 291 -16.33 29.82 -8.34
N SER A 292 -17.51 30.19 -7.83
CA SER A 292 -18.46 30.96 -8.60
C SER A 292 -17.70 32.23 -8.98
N ALA A 293 -17.43 32.40 -10.27
CA ALA A 293 -17.13 33.71 -10.81
C ALA A 293 -18.40 34.55 -10.70
N ASP A 294 -18.76 34.94 -9.48
CA ASP A 294 -19.84 35.87 -9.23
C ASP A 294 -19.39 36.84 -8.14
N SER A 295 -18.68 37.86 -8.60
CA SER A 295 -18.56 39.12 -7.91
C SER A 295 -18.69 40.23 -8.95
N SER A 296 -19.81 40.21 -9.68
CA SER A 296 -20.43 41.46 -10.09
C SER A 296 -21.46 41.84 -9.03
N SER A 297 -20.96 42.18 -7.84
CA SER A 297 -21.71 43.04 -6.93
C SER A 297 -21.80 44.39 -7.62
N ALA A 298 -22.81 44.55 -8.49
CA ALA A 298 -23.16 45.82 -9.07
C ALA A 298 -23.50 46.77 -7.92
N LEU A 299 -22.51 47.60 -7.55
CA LEU A 299 -22.71 48.80 -6.76
C LEU A 299 -23.74 49.65 -7.50
N SER A 300 -24.96 49.65 -7.00
CA SER A 300 -25.97 50.65 -7.31
C SER A 300 -25.45 52.01 -6.87
N TRP A 301 -25.18 52.89 -7.83
CA TRP A 301 -24.99 54.31 -7.57
C TRP A 301 -26.34 55.04 -7.72
N PRO A 302 -26.76 55.87 -6.75
CA PRO A 302 -27.85 56.82 -6.95
C PRO A 302 -27.34 57.96 -7.84
N GLY A 303 -28.20 58.42 -8.76
CA GLY A 303 -27.82 59.22 -9.92
C GLY A 303 -27.49 60.69 -9.67
N THR A 304 -27.27 61.34 -10.82
CA THR A 304 -27.55 62.75 -11.13
C THR A 304 -27.81 62.83 -12.62
#